data_AF-A0A250V9G7-F1
#
_entry.id   AF-A0A250V9G7-F1
#
_cell.length_a   1.000
_cell.length_b   1.000
_cell.length_c   1.000
_cell.angle_alpha   90.00
_cell.angle_beta   90.00
_cell.angle_gamma   90.00
#
_symmetry.space_group_name_H-M   'P 1'
#
loop_
_entity.id
_entity.type
_entity.pdbx_description
1 polymer ?
#
loop_
_entity_poly.entity_id
_entity_poly.type
_entity_poly.pdbx_seq_one_letter_code
_entity_poly.pdbx_strand_id
1 'polypeptide(L)'
;MKRARLLLLAVLPLVAVAVCFLAPGLTDASGAAGRARARQDAERPAGAGLAAPDKKELAQKLVASAENSTLDWRGAYAYIEDIGDGQGYTAGLIGFCTGTHDLLVLVEGYTKDHPGNGLARYLPALRKVDGTDSHEGLDPGFVTAWRKEASVAAFRRAQDAERDRVYFDPAVRRAKLDGLGTLGQFIYYDAMVMHGPGTGTGGFYDLRTRAMAQADTPAEGGSEKAYLDIFLDVRRAAMKAESAHRDTTRIDTAQRMFLYDGNLDLRTPLEWKVYGETYKVP
;
A
#
# COMPACT_ATOMS: atom_id res chain seq x y z
N MET A 1 -49.63 0.87 6.14
CA MET A 1 -50.27 0.51 7.43
C MET A 1 -49.18 0.60 8.51
N LYS A 2 -49.08 1.74 9.22
CA LYS A 2 -49.38 1.89 10.67
C LYS A 2 -48.79 0.74 11.51
N ARG A 3 -47.60 0.94 12.10
CA ARG A 3 -47.31 1.46 13.46
C ARG A 3 -47.39 0.37 14.54
N ALA A 4 -46.32 0.22 15.31
CA ALA A 4 -46.39 0.13 16.77
C ALA A 4 -45.01 0.43 17.39
N ARG A 5 -44.84 1.66 17.89
CA ARG A 5 -43.98 1.96 19.02
C ARG A 5 -44.75 1.55 20.28
N LEU A 6 -44.08 0.95 21.27
CA LEU A 6 -44.54 1.04 22.65
C LEU A 6 -43.33 1.29 23.56
N LEU A 7 -43.34 2.49 24.14
CA LEU A 7 -42.57 2.89 25.31
C LEU A 7 -43.19 2.25 26.55
N LEU A 8 -42.37 1.84 27.52
CA LEU A 8 -42.77 1.77 28.92
C LEU A 8 -41.58 2.18 29.78
N LEU A 9 -41.71 3.35 30.38
CA LEU A 9 -40.96 3.85 31.53
C LEU A 9 -41.40 3.09 32.78
N ALA A 10 -40.46 2.69 33.63
CA ALA A 10 -40.70 2.46 35.04
C ALA A 10 -39.46 2.85 35.86
N VAL A 11 -39.73 3.46 37.01
CA VAL A 11 -38.84 4.23 37.87
C VAL A 11 -38.19 3.34 38.96
N LEU A 12 -36.97 3.75 39.35
CA LEU A 12 -36.09 3.37 40.48
C LEU A 12 -36.73 2.85 41.79
N PRO A 13 -35.97 2.07 42.61
CA PRO A 13 -35.20 2.70 43.70
C PRO A 13 -33.75 2.20 43.88
N LEU A 14 -32.93 3.09 44.45
CA LEU A 14 -31.60 2.87 45.03
C LEU A 14 -31.59 1.73 46.06
N VAL A 15 -30.56 0.86 46.00
CA VAL A 15 -29.84 0.40 47.19
C VAL A 15 -28.35 0.28 46.83
N ALA A 16 -27.53 1.09 47.48
CA ALA A 16 -26.09 0.96 47.49
C ALA A 16 -25.68 -0.05 48.57
N VAL A 17 -24.84 -1.02 48.22
CA VAL A 17 -23.99 -1.72 49.17
C VAL A 17 -22.58 -1.73 48.60
N ALA A 18 -21.74 -0.87 49.19
CA ALA A 18 -20.30 -0.90 49.00
C ALA A 18 -19.75 -2.07 49.83
N VAL A 19 -19.13 -3.03 49.15
CA VAL A 19 -18.26 -4.01 49.81
C VAL A 19 -16.82 -3.66 49.45
N CYS A 20 -16.14 -3.03 50.40
CA CYS A 20 -14.69 -2.87 50.38
C CYS A 20 -14.04 -4.23 50.64
N PHE A 21 -13.45 -4.84 49.62
CA PHE A 21 -12.38 -5.81 49.82
C PHE A 21 -11.04 -5.11 49.64
N LEU A 22 -10.38 -4.83 50.77
CA LEU A 22 -8.95 -4.59 50.83
C LEU A 22 -8.23 -5.92 50.55
N ALA A 23 -7.57 -6.01 49.41
CA ALA A 23 -6.51 -6.99 49.17
C ALA A 23 -5.16 -6.26 49.25
N PRO A 24 -4.18 -6.75 50.04
CA PRO A 24 -2.87 -6.13 50.16
C PRO A 24 -2.07 -6.33 48.86
N GLY A 25 -1.28 -5.30 48.53
CA GLY A 25 -0.61 -5.14 47.25
C GLY A 25 0.33 -6.28 46.89
N LEU A 26 0.09 -6.85 45.71
CA LEU A 26 1.13 -7.39 44.85
C LEU A 26 1.49 -6.30 43.86
N THR A 27 2.71 -5.79 43.97
CA THR A 27 3.30 -4.83 43.03
C THR A 27 3.31 -5.45 41.64
N ASP A 28 2.36 -5.03 40.80
CA ASP A 28 2.24 -5.44 39.41
C ASP A 28 3.30 -4.70 38.56
N ALA A 29 4.55 -5.14 38.74
CA ALA A 29 5.67 -4.68 37.92
C ALA A 29 5.51 -5.08 36.44
N SER A 30 4.63 -6.06 36.14
CA SER A 30 4.38 -6.54 34.78
C SER A 30 3.46 -5.59 33.98
N GLY A 31 2.40 -5.07 34.61
CA GLY A 31 1.49 -4.11 33.99
C GLY A 31 2.12 -2.74 33.75
N ALA A 32 3.01 -2.31 34.65
CA ALA A 32 3.76 -1.07 34.50
C ALA A 32 4.81 -1.16 33.36
N ALA A 33 5.50 -2.29 33.23
CA ALA A 33 6.45 -2.54 32.14
C ALA A 33 5.75 -2.63 30.76
N GLY A 34 4.59 -3.28 30.68
CA GLY A 34 3.79 -3.34 29.45
C GLY A 34 3.24 -1.97 29.02
N ARG A 35 2.76 -1.16 29.97
CA ARG A 35 2.31 0.22 29.70
C ARG A 35 3.46 1.16 29.38
N ALA A 36 4.64 0.97 29.97
CA ALA A 36 5.85 1.73 29.64
C ALA A 36 6.39 1.36 28.25
N ARG A 37 6.33 0.08 27.85
CA ARG A 37 6.68 -0.37 26.49
C ARG A 37 5.72 0.21 25.45
N ALA A 38 4.41 0.13 25.69
CA ALA A 38 3.39 0.72 24.82
C ALA A 38 3.52 2.26 24.70
N ARG A 39 3.92 2.95 25.78
CA ARG A 39 4.23 4.39 25.75
C ARG A 39 5.54 4.71 25.04
N GLN A 40 6.57 3.88 25.19
CA GLN A 40 7.83 4.02 24.44
C GLN A 40 7.64 3.78 22.94
N ASP A 41 6.76 2.87 22.54
CA ASP A 41 6.40 2.65 21.14
C ASP A 41 5.58 3.84 20.58
N ALA A 42 4.73 4.48 21.40
CA ALA A 42 3.97 5.67 21.03
C ALA A 42 4.78 6.98 20.97
N GLU A 43 5.97 7.02 21.60
CA GLU A 43 6.83 8.21 21.68
C GLU A 43 8.04 8.19 20.74
N ARG A 44 8.18 7.19 19.85
CA ARG A 44 9.27 7.22 18.86
C ARG A 44 9.11 8.46 17.97
N PRO A 45 10.10 9.37 17.90
CA PRO A 45 10.09 10.40 16.86
C PRO A 45 10.01 9.66 15.53
N ALA A 46 9.03 10.00 14.71
CA ALA A 46 8.82 9.35 13.43
C ALA A 46 10.06 9.59 12.57
N GLY A 47 11.01 8.64 12.64
CA GLY A 47 12.12 8.58 11.70
C GLY A 47 11.56 8.59 10.28
N ALA A 48 12.42 8.76 9.28
CA ALA A 48 11.98 8.78 7.89
C ALA A 48 11.09 7.56 7.54
N GLY A 49 11.26 6.44 8.25
CA GLY A 49 10.40 5.26 8.15
C GLY A 49 10.67 4.60 6.81
N LEU A 50 9.62 4.28 6.07
CA LEU A 50 9.78 3.78 4.70
C LEU A 50 10.42 4.81 3.78
N ALA A 51 10.30 6.10 4.07
CA ALA A 51 10.92 7.18 3.29
C ALA A 51 12.43 7.32 3.54
N ALA A 52 13.03 6.56 4.47
CA ALA A 52 14.49 6.47 4.57
C ALA A 52 15.05 5.87 3.27
N PRO A 53 16.19 6.35 2.71
CA PRO A 53 16.68 5.89 1.42
C PRO A 53 16.87 4.38 1.31
N ASP A 54 17.42 3.75 2.35
CA ASP A 54 17.61 2.29 2.45
C ASP A 54 16.28 1.54 2.51
N LYS A 55 15.31 2.06 3.27
CA LYS A 55 13.97 1.47 3.39
C LYS A 55 13.15 1.63 2.14
N LYS A 56 13.28 2.75 1.43
CA LYS A 56 12.64 2.99 0.15
C LYS A 56 13.20 2.05 -0.92
N GLU A 57 14.51 1.88 -0.97
CA GLU A 57 15.16 0.88 -1.84
C GLU A 57 14.68 -0.54 -1.53
N LEU A 58 14.59 -0.90 -0.25
CA LEU A 58 14.06 -2.21 0.18
C LEU A 58 12.59 -2.40 -0.22
N ALA A 59 11.75 -1.36 -0.06
CA ALA A 59 10.36 -1.38 -0.47
C ALA A 59 10.21 -1.69 -1.97
N GLN A 60 11.04 -1.09 -2.83
CA GLN A 60 10.99 -1.39 -4.27
C GLN A 60 11.37 -2.82 -4.59
N LYS A 61 12.37 -3.38 -3.89
CA LYS A 61 12.76 -4.79 -4.05
C LYS A 61 11.64 -5.74 -3.64
N LEU A 62 10.94 -5.43 -2.54
CA LEU A 62 9.80 -6.21 -2.08
C LEU A 62 8.65 -6.17 -3.10
N VAL A 63 8.28 -4.98 -3.59
CA VAL A 63 7.26 -4.85 -4.65
C VAL A 63 7.67 -5.59 -5.91
N ALA A 64 8.89 -5.37 -6.42
CA ALA A 64 9.37 -6.01 -7.65
C ALA A 64 9.42 -7.54 -7.54
N SER A 65 9.64 -8.10 -6.34
CA SER A 65 9.57 -9.56 -6.16
C SER A 65 8.17 -10.13 -6.39
N ALA A 66 7.13 -9.32 -6.14
CA ALA A 66 5.72 -9.69 -6.35
C ALA A 66 5.17 -9.27 -7.71
N GLU A 67 5.67 -8.19 -8.30
CA GLU A 67 5.21 -7.74 -9.63
C GLU A 67 5.98 -8.42 -10.76
N ASN A 68 7.27 -8.70 -10.56
CA ASN A 68 8.18 -9.08 -11.64
C ASN A 68 9.12 -10.26 -11.30
N SER A 69 8.91 -10.92 -10.16
CA SER A 69 9.74 -12.03 -9.67
C SER A 69 11.25 -11.73 -9.68
N THR A 70 11.64 -10.51 -9.30
CA THR A 70 13.03 -10.06 -9.26
C THR A 70 13.27 -9.05 -8.14
N LEU A 71 14.52 -8.92 -7.68
CA LEU A 71 14.95 -7.80 -6.84
C LEU A 71 15.50 -6.62 -7.65
N ASP A 72 15.76 -6.81 -8.96
CA ASP A 72 16.18 -5.72 -9.84
C ASP A 72 14.98 -4.91 -10.33
N TRP A 73 14.41 -4.13 -9.42
CA TRP A 73 13.27 -3.27 -9.70
C TRP A 73 13.56 -2.21 -10.77
N ARG A 74 14.84 -1.86 -11.00
CA ARG A 74 15.22 -0.88 -12.02
C ARG A 74 15.07 -1.41 -13.44
N GLY A 75 15.01 -2.73 -13.63
CA GLY A 75 14.64 -3.31 -14.92
C GLY A 75 13.25 -2.88 -15.41
N ALA A 76 12.33 -2.55 -14.47
CA ALA A 76 10.96 -2.20 -14.79
C ALA A 76 10.79 -0.86 -15.51
N TYR A 77 11.78 0.06 -15.48
CA TYR A 77 11.66 1.35 -16.19
C TYR A 77 11.32 1.18 -17.68
N ALA A 78 11.87 0.12 -18.32
CA ALA A 78 11.68 -0.17 -19.74
C ALA A 78 10.57 -1.20 -20.01
N TYR A 79 9.94 -1.75 -18.95
CA TYR A 79 8.81 -2.65 -19.11
C TYR A 79 7.66 -1.93 -19.82
N ILE A 80 7.06 -2.62 -20.79
CA ILE A 80 5.85 -2.21 -21.50
C ILE A 80 5.27 -3.43 -22.21
N GLU A 81 4.00 -3.72 -21.95
CA GLU A 81 3.26 -4.84 -22.50
C GLU A 81 1.76 -4.58 -22.35
N ASP A 82 0.95 -5.02 -23.30
CA ASP A 82 -0.48 -5.20 -23.07
C ASP A 82 -0.69 -6.64 -22.61
N ILE A 83 -1.09 -6.79 -21.35
CA ILE A 83 -1.26 -8.10 -20.69
C ILE A 83 -2.68 -8.65 -20.87
N GLY A 84 -3.54 -7.98 -21.64
CA GLY A 84 -4.90 -8.41 -21.96
C GLY A 84 -5.88 -8.28 -20.80
N ASP A 85 -5.61 -7.37 -19.86
CA ASP A 85 -6.48 -7.09 -18.69
C ASP A 85 -7.48 -5.95 -18.94
N GLY A 86 -7.48 -5.38 -20.16
CA GLY A 86 -8.38 -4.30 -20.57
C GLY A 86 -7.87 -2.90 -20.21
N GLN A 87 -6.61 -2.75 -19.80
CA GLN A 87 -6.00 -1.44 -19.49
C GLN A 87 -5.09 -0.92 -20.63
N GLY A 88 -4.99 -1.65 -21.74
CA GLY A 88 -4.06 -1.40 -22.83
C GLY A 88 -2.61 -1.67 -22.41
N TYR A 89 -1.67 -0.86 -22.88
CA TYR A 89 -0.28 -0.99 -22.46
C TYR A 89 -0.09 -0.65 -20.99
N THR A 90 0.43 -1.62 -20.22
CA THR A 90 0.97 -1.47 -18.87
C THR A 90 2.48 -1.29 -18.95
N ALA A 91 3.05 -0.24 -18.32
CA ALA A 91 4.45 0.12 -18.51
C ALA A 91 5.14 0.72 -17.28
N GLY A 92 6.46 0.62 -17.21
CA GLY A 92 7.28 1.31 -16.22
C GLY A 92 7.24 0.71 -14.81
N LEU A 93 7.80 1.46 -13.85
CA LEU A 93 8.11 1.00 -12.49
C LEU A 93 6.97 0.37 -11.68
N ILE A 94 5.74 0.80 -11.94
CA ILE A 94 4.56 0.41 -11.17
C ILE A 94 3.38 0.00 -12.06
N GLY A 95 3.63 -0.22 -13.36
CA GLY A 95 2.59 -0.55 -14.31
C GLY A 95 1.63 0.60 -14.59
N PHE A 96 2.14 1.74 -15.06
CA PHE A 96 1.30 2.82 -15.60
C PHE A 96 0.56 2.32 -16.83
N CYS A 97 -0.75 2.57 -16.94
CA CYS A 97 -1.52 2.07 -18.08
C CYS A 97 -2.02 3.17 -19.02
N THR A 98 -2.06 2.88 -20.32
CA THR A 98 -2.64 3.79 -21.32
C THR A 98 -4.15 4.00 -21.11
N GLY A 99 -4.85 3.03 -20.53
CA GLY A 99 -6.29 3.07 -20.29
C GLY A 99 -6.70 3.68 -18.94
N THR A 100 -5.77 3.95 -18.02
CA THR A 100 -6.08 4.39 -16.64
C THR A 100 -5.60 5.81 -16.32
N HIS A 101 -5.37 6.63 -17.33
CA HIS A 101 -4.96 8.04 -17.24
C HIS A 101 -3.55 8.32 -16.70
N ASP A 102 -3.01 7.50 -15.81
CA ASP A 102 -1.71 7.70 -15.15
C ASP A 102 -0.51 7.67 -16.12
N LEU A 103 -0.49 6.80 -17.13
CA LEU A 103 0.56 6.83 -18.14
C LEU A 103 0.51 8.13 -18.96
N LEU A 104 -0.69 8.61 -19.30
CA LEU A 104 -0.85 9.88 -20.00
C LEU A 104 -0.30 11.04 -19.16
N VAL A 105 -0.65 11.10 -17.87
CA VAL A 105 -0.16 12.12 -16.93
C VAL A 105 1.38 12.09 -16.83
N LEU A 106 1.97 10.90 -16.73
CA LEU A 106 3.43 10.74 -16.73
C LEU A 106 4.08 11.33 -18.00
N VAL A 107 3.56 10.98 -19.19
CA VAL A 107 4.15 11.44 -20.45
C VAL A 107 3.91 12.94 -20.66
N GLU A 108 2.76 13.48 -20.24
CA GLU A 108 2.48 14.92 -20.29
C GLU A 108 3.42 15.70 -19.37
N GLY A 109 3.56 15.28 -18.11
CA GLY A 109 4.48 15.88 -17.16
C GLY A 109 5.93 15.84 -17.64
N TYR A 110 6.38 14.67 -18.10
CA TYR A 110 7.72 14.52 -18.65
C TYR A 110 7.95 15.43 -19.88
N THR A 111 6.96 15.52 -20.77
CA THR A 111 7.07 16.33 -22.00
C THR A 111 7.05 17.83 -21.72
N LYS A 112 6.33 18.27 -20.69
CA LYS A 112 6.37 19.66 -20.24
C LYS A 112 7.77 20.08 -19.81
N ASP A 113 8.47 19.22 -19.07
CA ASP A 113 9.82 19.49 -18.56
C ASP A 113 10.91 19.22 -19.61
N HIS A 114 10.65 18.32 -20.56
CA HIS A 114 11.57 17.91 -21.62
C HIS A 114 10.87 17.95 -22.98
N PRO A 115 10.65 19.16 -23.56
CA PRO A 115 10.02 19.30 -24.86
C PRO A 115 10.82 18.56 -25.95
N GLY A 116 10.14 17.79 -26.79
CA GLY A 116 10.77 17.06 -27.89
C GLY A 116 11.38 15.70 -27.52
N ASN A 117 11.11 15.18 -26.32
CA ASN A 117 11.45 13.79 -25.97
C ASN A 117 10.79 12.75 -26.92
N GLY A 118 11.30 11.52 -26.90
CA GLY A 118 10.86 10.46 -27.83
C GLY A 118 9.39 10.03 -27.71
N LEU A 119 8.72 10.37 -26.60
CA LEU A 119 7.32 10.05 -26.34
C LEU A 119 6.36 11.18 -26.69
N ALA A 120 6.84 12.42 -26.83
CA ALA A 120 6.00 13.60 -27.06
C ALA A 120 5.05 13.46 -28.27
N ARG A 121 5.51 12.78 -29.33
CA ARG A 121 4.71 12.55 -30.55
C ARG A 121 3.48 11.67 -30.33
N TYR A 122 3.45 10.87 -29.26
CA TYR A 122 2.35 9.96 -28.93
C TYR A 122 1.27 10.62 -28.07
N LEU A 123 1.50 11.80 -27.51
CA LEU A 123 0.51 12.50 -26.66
C LEU A 123 -0.89 12.64 -27.30
N PRO A 124 -1.04 12.97 -28.60
CA PRO A 124 -2.37 13.00 -29.21
C PRO A 124 -3.07 11.64 -29.24
N ALA A 125 -2.32 10.55 -29.41
CA ALA A 125 -2.88 9.19 -29.39
C ALA A 125 -3.21 8.76 -27.95
N LEU A 126 -2.29 8.98 -27.01
CA LEU A 126 -2.50 8.71 -25.58
C LEU A 126 -3.78 9.37 -25.05
N ARG A 127 -4.05 10.63 -25.40
CA ARG A 127 -5.30 11.33 -25.01
C ARG A 127 -6.56 10.73 -25.62
N LYS A 128 -6.46 10.10 -26.79
CA LYS A 128 -7.62 9.49 -27.48
C LYS A 128 -7.95 8.10 -26.92
N VAL A 129 -6.93 7.33 -26.56
CA VAL A 129 -7.09 5.96 -26.05
C VAL A 129 -7.32 5.91 -24.54
N ASP A 130 -7.05 7.01 -23.83
CA ASP A 130 -7.30 7.12 -22.38
C ASP A 130 -8.74 6.70 -22.01
N GLY A 131 -8.87 5.82 -21.02
CA GLY A 131 -10.13 5.17 -20.67
C GLY A 131 -10.50 3.93 -21.49
N THR A 132 -9.63 3.47 -22.40
CA THR A 132 -9.84 2.27 -23.24
C THR A 132 -8.58 1.40 -23.30
N ASP A 133 -8.68 0.19 -23.85
CA ASP A 133 -7.56 -0.71 -24.16
C ASP A 133 -6.99 -0.51 -25.57
N SER A 134 -7.39 0.53 -26.30
CA SER A 134 -7.01 0.74 -27.70
C SER A 134 -5.52 1.11 -27.86
N HIS A 135 -4.89 0.58 -28.92
CA HIS A 135 -3.53 0.93 -29.34
C HIS A 135 -3.49 1.90 -30.55
N GLU A 136 -4.63 2.47 -30.94
CA GLU A 136 -4.73 3.31 -32.13
C GLU A 136 -3.79 4.53 -32.04
N GLY A 137 -2.89 4.66 -33.01
CA GLY A 137 -1.90 5.74 -33.07
C GLY A 137 -0.68 5.56 -32.15
N LEU A 138 -0.66 4.51 -31.33
CA LEU A 138 0.53 4.08 -30.57
C LEU A 138 1.36 3.09 -31.40
N ASP A 139 0.69 2.08 -31.96
CA ASP A 139 1.35 1.02 -32.70
C ASP A 139 1.84 1.45 -34.09
N PRO A 140 2.92 0.82 -34.59
CA PRO A 140 3.77 -0.19 -33.93
C PRO A 140 4.94 0.43 -33.11
N GLY A 141 5.04 1.77 -33.10
CA GLY A 141 6.27 2.44 -32.67
C GLY A 141 6.40 2.68 -31.17
N PHE A 142 5.28 2.69 -30.43
CA PHE A 142 5.25 3.16 -29.05
C PHE A 142 6.10 2.31 -28.10
N VAL A 143 6.00 0.97 -28.18
CA VAL A 143 6.82 0.04 -27.38
C VAL A 143 8.32 0.30 -27.54
N THR A 144 8.76 0.50 -28.79
CA THR A 144 10.18 0.79 -29.09
C THR A 144 10.58 2.16 -28.56
N ALA A 145 9.72 3.17 -28.71
CA ALA A 145 9.96 4.51 -28.20
C ALA A 145 10.05 4.54 -26.67
N TRP A 146 9.16 3.83 -25.97
CA TRP A 146 9.17 3.67 -24.52
C TRP A 146 10.48 3.08 -24.03
N ARG A 147 10.88 1.92 -24.57
CA ARG A 147 12.14 1.25 -24.20
C ARG A 147 13.35 2.13 -24.45
N LYS A 148 13.37 2.88 -25.55
CA LYS A 148 14.44 3.84 -25.85
C LYS A 148 14.46 4.97 -24.83
N GLU A 149 13.31 5.58 -24.55
CA GLU A 149 13.20 6.70 -23.62
C GLU A 149 13.52 6.27 -22.18
N ALA A 150 13.21 5.03 -21.79
CA ALA A 150 13.55 4.45 -20.49
C ALA A 150 15.06 4.39 -20.20
N SER A 151 15.91 4.45 -21.23
CA SER A 151 17.36 4.60 -21.04
C SER A 151 17.77 6.01 -20.59
N VAL A 152 16.93 7.01 -20.86
CA VAL A 152 17.18 8.42 -20.52
C VAL A 152 16.96 8.64 -19.02
N ALA A 153 17.97 9.18 -18.34
CA ALA A 153 17.92 9.41 -16.89
C ALA A 153 16.77 10.34 -16.47
N ALA A 154 16.41 11.31 -17.33
CA ALA A 154 15.30 12.22 -17.09
C ALA A 154 13.94 11.49 -17.07
N PHE A 155 13.70 10.56 -17.99
CA PHE A 155 12.45 9.80 -18.00
C PHE A 155 12.36 8.83 -16.82
N ARG A 156 13.48 8.21 -16.42
CA ARG A 156 13.54 7.41 -15.19
C ARG A 156 13.17 8.24 -13.94
N ARG A 157 13.69 9.46 -13.83
CA ARG A 157 13.30 10.40 -12.76
C ARG A 157 11.83 10.80 -12.83
N ALA A 158 11.25 10.95 -14.03
CA ALA A 158 9.83 11.22 -14.17
C ALA A 158 8.97 10.06 -13.67
N GLN A 159 9.34 8.80 -14.00
CA GLN A 159 8.67 7.62 -13.45
C GLN A 159 8.80 7.55 -11.92
N ASP A 160 10.00 7.81 -11.37
CA ASP A 160 10.21 7.86 -9.91
C ASP A 160 9.31 8.91 -9.24
N ALA A 161 9.25 10.11 -9.83
CA ALA A 161 8.45 11.21 -9.30
C ALA A 161 6.95 10.90 -9.34
N GLU A 162 6.46 10.27 -10.41
CA GLU A 162 5.04 9.94 -10.53
C GLU A 162 4.63 8.80 -9.58
N ARG A 163 5.45 7.75 -9.47
CA ARG A 163 5.31 6.73 -8.43
C ARG A 163 5.24 7.37 -7.05
N ASP A 164 6.13 8.31 -6.77
CA ASP A 164 6.22 8.95 -5.47
C ASP A 164 4.97 9.81 -5.17
N ARG A 165 4.56 10.62 -6.15
CA ARG A 165 3.42 11.52 -6.05
C ARG A 165 2.10 10.78 -5.83
N VAL A 166 1.87 9.70 -6.58
CA VAL A 166 0.57 9.03 -6.67
C VAL A 166 0.44 7.86 -5.69
N TYR A 167 1.53 7.15 -5.39
CA TYR A 167 1.49 5.90 -4.63
C TYR A 167 2.30 5.98 -3.34
N PHE A 168 3.60 6.22 -3.43
CA PHE A 168 4.50 6.09 -2.28
C PHE A 168 4.23 7.15 -1.21
N ASP A 169 4.25 8.43 -1.56
CA ASP A 169 4.07 9.48 -0.56
C ASP A 169 2.67 9.50 0.05
N PRO A 170 1.57 9.32 -0.71
CA PRO A 170 0.23 9.19 -0.12
C PRO A 170 0.13 8.01 0.85
N ALA A 171 0.65 6.82 0.48
CA ALA A 171 0.63 5.65 1.35
C ALA A 171 1.44 5.87 2.64
N VAL A 172 2.67 6.38 2.52
CA VAL A 172 3.55 6.66 3.67
C VAL A 172 2.95 7.73 4.57
N ARG A 173 2.42 8.83 4.01
CA ARG A 173 1.75 9.88 4.79
C ARG A 173 0.53 9.33 5.53
N ARG A 174 -0.31 8.54 4.86
CA ARG A 174 -1.51 7.97 5.48
C ARG A 174 -1.15 6.98 6.60
N ALA A 175 -0.17 6.12 6.38
CA ALA A 175 0.33 5.19 7.39
C ALA A 175 0.88 5.93 8.62
N LYS A 176 1.65 7.02 8.42
CA LYS A 176 2.15 7.85 9.52
C LYS A 176 1.02 8.50 10.31
N LEU A 177 -0.03 8.99 9.64
CA LEU A 177 -1.20 9.55 10.31
C LEU A 177 -2.02 8.49 11.08
N ASP A 178 -1.90 7.22 10.70
CA ASP A 178 -2.50 6.08 11.44
C ASP A 178 -1.58 5.57 12.56
N GLY A 179 -0.40 6.17 12.73
CA GLY A 179 0.58 5.78 13.75
C GLY A 179 1.35 4.49 13.41
N LEU A 180 1.43 4.12 12.12
CA LEU A 180 2.10 2.90 11.68
C LEU A 180 3.61 3.09 11.51
N GLY A 181 4.37 2.09 11.94
CA GLY A 181 5.81 1.94 11.73
C GLY A 181 6.17 1.61 10.27
N THR A 182 7.44 1.29 10.04
CA THR A 182 7.99 1.08 8.69
C THR A 182 7.32 -0.08 7.95
N LEU A 183 7.01 -1.18 8.64
CA LEU A 183 6.30 -2.32 8.04
C LEU A 183 4.87 -1.91 7.64
N GLY A 184 4.13 -1.21 8.49
CA GLY A 184 2.78 -0.75 8.16
C GLY A 184 2.77 0.24 7.00
N GLN A 185 3.76 1.13 6.93
CA GLN A 185 3.99 2.00 5.76
C GLN A 185 4.22 1.18 4.48
N PHE A 186 5.02 0.12 4.54
CA PHE A 186 5.25 -0.77 3.40
C PHE A 186 3.96 -1.49 2.97
N ILE A 187 3.20 -2.03 3.93
CA ILE A 187 1.93 -2.71 3.67
C ILE A 187 0.93 -1.77 2.96
N TYR A 188 0.85 -0.51 3.39
CA TYR A 188 0.02 0.49 2.72
C TYR A 188 0.51 0.81 1.31
N TYR A 189 1.82 0.97 1.13
CA TYR A 189 2.41 1.24 -0.19
C TYR A 189 2.12 0.11 -1.17
N ASP A 190 2.40 -1.14 -0.76
CA ASP A 190 2.17 -2.33 -1.58
C ASP A 190 0.68 -2.52 -1.91
N ALA A 191 -0.22 -2.21 -0.97
CA ALA A 191 -1.66 -2.21 -1.22
C ALA A 191 -2.09 -1.12 -2.20
N MET A 192 -1.52 0.08 -2.10
CA MET A 192 -1.85 1.18 -3.02
C MET A 192 -1.31 0.95 -4.43
N VAL A 193 -0.15 0.29 -4.58
CA VAL A 193 0.37 -0.16 -5.88
C VAL A 193 -0.61 -1.13 -6.53
N MET A 194 -1.05 -2.18 -5.81
CA MET A 194 -1.90 -3.21 -6.38
C MET A 194 -3.36 -2.79 -6.58
N HIS A 195 -3.95 -2.07 -5.62
CA HIS A 195 -5.38 -1.73 -5.63
C HIS A 195 -5.65 -0.30 -6.11
N GLY A 196 -4.60 0.47 -6.41
CA GLY A 196 -4.68 1.87 -6.80
C GLY A 196 -5.03 2.83 -5.66
N PRO A 197 -4.82 4.14 -5.86
CA PRO A 197 -5.13 5.19 -4.89
C PRO A 197 -6.61 5.62 -4.89
N GLY A 198 -7.46 4.99 -5.69
CA GLY A 198 -8.87 5.33 -5.82
C GLY A 198 -9.68 5.09 -4.54
N THR A 199 -10.81 5.80 -4.42
CA THR A 199 -11.78 5.65 -3.31
C THR A 199 -12.94 4.72 -3.64
N GLY A 200 -12.94 4.11 -4.83
CA GLY A 200 -13.95 3.12 -5.23
C GLY A 200 -13.81 1.82 -4.45
N THR A 201 -14.84 0.97 -4.54
CA THR A 201 -14.84 -0.38 -3.95
C THR A 201 -13.60 -1.14 -4.40
N GLY A 202 -12.88 -1.77 -3.45
CA GLY A 202 -11.66 -2.52 -3.74
C GLY A 202 -10.37 -1.69 -3.78
N GLY A 203 -10.46 -0.35 -3.90
CA GLY A 203 -9.30 0.54 -3.84
C GLY A 203 -8.70 0.68 -2.44
N PHE A 204 -7.46 1.18 -2.34
CA PHE A 204 -6.73 1.28 -1.07
C PHE A 204 -7.53 1.91 0.08
N TYR A 205 -8.24 3.02 -0.18
CA TYR A 205 -8.98 3.73 0.86
C TYR A 205 -10.22 2.95 1.35
N ASP A 206 -10.84 2.13 0.49
CA ASP A 206 -11.89 1.21 0.89
C ASP A 206 -11.33 0.11 1.79
N LEU A 207 -10.20 -0.52 1.40
CA LEU A 207 -9.52 -1.51 2.24
C LEU A 207 -9.19 -0.97 3.63
N ARG A 208 -8.60 0.23 3.69
CA ARG A 208 -8.28 0.90 4.95
C ARG A 208 -9.53 1.14 5.80
N THR A 209 -10.62 1.61 5.20
CA THR A 209 -11.89 1.87 5.89
C THR A 209 -12.47 0.58 6.49
N ARG A 210 -12.46 -0.52 5.73
CA ARG A 210 -12.94 -1.83 6.20
C ARG A 210 -12.06 -2.41 7.33
N ALA A 211 -10.76 -2.15 7.31
CA ALA A 211 -9.86 -2.54 8.39
C ALA A 211 -10.11 -1.74 9.67
N MET A 212 -10.26 -0.41 9.55
CA MET A 212 -10.57 0.47 10.70
C MET A 212 -11.92 0.18 11.34
N ALA A 213 -12.88 -0.36 10.59
CA ALA A 213 -14.15 -0.81 11.16
C ALA A 213 -14.02 -2.04 12.09
N GLN A 214 -12.88 -2.72 12.08
CA GLN A 214 -12.62 -3.97 12.81
C GLN A 214 -11.51 -3.84 13.86
N ALA A 215 -10.56 -2.93 13.67
CA ALA A 215 -9.48 -2.66 14.62
C ALA A 215 -9.10 -1.17 14.60
N ASP A 216 -8.94 -0.59 15.79
CA ASP A 216 -8.44 0.77 15.95
C ASP A 216 -7.00 0.88 15.45
N THR A 217 -6.68 1.98 14.78
CA THR A 217 -5.28 2.28 14.41
C THR A 217 -4.45 2.60 15.66
N PRO A 218 -3.11 2.52 15.61
CA PRO A 218 -2.26 3.03 16.70
C PRO A 218 -2.54 4.49 17.07
N ALA A 219 -2.85 5.35 16.10
CA ALA A 219 -3.24 6.74 16.36
C ALA A 219 -4.55 6.87 17.17
N GLU A 220 -5.42 5.85 17.12
CA GLU A 220 -6.67 5.75 17.90
C GLU A 220 -6.48 4.93 19.20
N GLY A 221 -5.24 4.52 19.52
CA GLY A 221 -4.91 3.77 20.72
C GLY A 221 -4.91 2.24 20.54
N GLY A 222 -5.07 1.75 19.31
CA GLY A 222 -5.02 0.33 18.98
C GLY A 222 -3.60 -0.26 18.92
N SER A 223 -3.51 -1.58 18.85
CA SER A 223 -2.24 -2.30 18.64
C SER A 223 -1.87 -2.31 17.16
N GLU A 224 -0.67 -1.85 16.80
CA GLU A 224 -0.18 -1.87 15.41
C GLU A 224 -0.25 -3.28 14.83
N LYS A 225 0.17 -4.29 15.59
CA LYS A 225 0.15 -5.68 15.12
C LYS A 225 -1.26 -6.17 14.82
N ALA A 226 -2.23 -5.84 15.69
CA ALA A 226 -3.61 -6.24 15.51
C ALA A 226 -4.24 -5.52 14.30
N TYR A 227 -4.00 -4.21 14.18
CA TYR A 227 -4.48 -3.42 13.05
C TYR A 227 -3.94 -3.94 11.72
N LEU A 228 -2.62 -4.16 11.62
CA LEU A 228 -1.99 -4.65 10.40
C LEU A 228 -2.45 -6.06 10.04
N ASP A 229 -2.68 -6.94 11.02
CA ASP A 229 -3.18 -8.28 10.74
C ASP A 229 -4.60 -8.25 10.15
N ILE A 230 -5.48 -7.42 10.70
CA ILE A 230 -6.82 -7.17 10.16
C ILE A 230 -6.75 -6.53 8.77
N PHE A 231 -5.87 -5.54 8.56
CA PHE A 231 -5.68 -4.93 7.25
C PHE A 231 -5.24 -5.95 6.19
N LEU A 232 -4.30 -6.84 6.54
CA LEU A 232 -3.84 -7.90 5.65
C LEU A 232 -4.94 -8.93 5.34
N ASP A 233 -5.84 -9.24 6.28
CA ASP A 233 -7.00 -10.10 6.01
C ASP A 233 -8.00 -9.45 5.04
N VAL A 234 -8.31 -8.18 5.27
CA VAL A 234 -9.19 -7.37 4.42
C VAL A 234 -8.62 -7.29 2.99
N ARG A 235 -7.33 -7.04 2.86
CA ARG A 235 -6.62 -6.98 1.59
C ARG A 235 -6.60 -8.35 0.90
N ARG A 236 -6.26 -9.40 1.62
CA ARG A 236 -6.24 -10.78 1.11
C ARG A 236 -7.61 -11.20 0.57
N ALA A 237 -8.69 -10.81 1.24
CA ALA A 237 -10.05 -11.07 0.77
C ALA A 237 -10.37 -10.31 -0.53
N ALA A 238 -9.92 -9.06 -0.67
CA ALA A 238 -10.08 -8.29 -1.91
C ALA A 238 -9.33 -8.94 -3.08
N MET A 239 -8.05 -9.29 -2.88
CA MET A 239 -7.24 -9.99 -3.88
C MET A 239 -7.91 -11.28 -4.38
N LYS A 240 -8.50 -12.07 -3.48
CA LYS A 240 -9.19 -13.32 -3.83
C LYS A 240 -10.50 -13.13 -4.60
N ALA A 241 -11.13 -11.96 -4.50
CA ALA A 241 -12.34 -11.64 -5.22
C ALA A 241 -12.06 -11.29 -6.70
N GLU A 242 -10.81 -10.94 -7.02
CA GLU A 242 -10.36 -10.58 -8.37
C GLU A 242 -9.70 -11.80 -9.04
N SER A 243 -10.13 -12.14 -10.27
CA SER A 243 -9.64 -13.32 -10.98
C SER A 243 -8.13 -13.25 -11.27
N ALA A 244 -7.61 -12.05 -11.54
CA ALA A 244 -6.20 -11.79 -11.84
C ALA A 244 -5.27 -11.88 -10.61
N HIS A 245 -5.80 -11.78 -9.38
CA HIS A 245 -4.99 -11.58 -8.17
C HIS A 245 -5.24 -12.61 -7.07
N ARG A 246 -5.62 -13.85 -7.44
CA ARG A 246 -5.96 -14.90 -6.47
C ARG A 246 -4.78 -15.41 -5.64
N ASP A 247 -3.56 -15.30 -6.14
CA ASP A 247 -2.36 -15.64 -5.38
C ASP A 247 -2.07 -14.54 -4.35
N THR A 248 -1.94 -14.92 -3.08
CA THR A 248 -1.79 -13.98 -1.96
C THR A 248 -0.45 -14.16 -1.25
N THR A 249 0.54 -14.78 -1.89
CA THR A 249 1.88 -15.04 -1.32
C THR A 249 2.63 -13.76 -0.93
N ARG A 250 2.42 -12.64 -1.66
CA ARG A 250 2.94 -11.31 -1.25
C ARG A 250 2.48 -10.88 0.14
N ILE A 251 1.33 -11.39 0.60
CA ILE A 251 0.82 -11.23 1.96
C ILE A 251 1.29 -12.41 2.82
N ASP A 252 0.86 -13.62 2.45
CA ASP A 252 0.88 -14.82 3.30
C ASP A 252 2.32 -15.27 3.65
N THR A 253 3.26 -15.15 2.71
CA THR A 253 4.66 -15.61 2.86
C THR A 253 5.68 -14.48 2.77
N ALA A 254 5.24 -13.23 3.00
CA ALA A 254 6.09 -12.06 3.14
C ALA A 254 5.58 -11.10 4.23
N GLN A 255 4.62 -10.22 3.92
CA GLN A 255 4.16 -9.18 4.85
C GLN A 255 3.68 -9.75 6.20
N ARG A 256 2.90 -10.84 6.17
CA ARG A 256 2.38 -11.49 7.37
C ARG A 256 3.48 -12.17 8.18
N MET A 257 4.50 -12.72 7.53
CA MET A 257 5.68 -13.24 8.21
C MET A 257 6.44 -12.12 8.95
N PHE A 258 6.73 -11.01 8.28
CA PHE A 258 7.42 -9.87 8.91
C PHE A 258 6.65 -9.34 10.13
N LEU A 259 5.31 -9.32 10.04
CA LEU A 259 4.43 -8.93 11.12
C LEU A 259 4.48 -9.91 12.30
N TYR A 260 4.45 -11.22 12.01
CA TYR A 260 4.46 -12.25 13.04
C TYR A 260 5.82 -12.36 13.75
N ASP A 261 6.91 -12.12 13.02
CA ASP A 261 8.27 -12.01 13.56
C ASP A 261 8.48 -10.72 14.41
N GLY A 262 7.49 -9.83 14.43
CA GLY A 262 7.57 -8.56 15.17
C GLY A 262 8.53 -7.56 14.54
N ASN A 263 8.85 -7.71 13.25
CA ASN A 263 9.76 -6.83 12.53
C ASN A 263 9.05 -5.57 12.00
N LEU A 264 8.42 -4.80 12.91
CA LEU A 264 7.67 -3.58 12.59
C LEU A 264 8.55 -2.48 11.96
N ASP A 265 9.87 -2.56 12.14
CA ASP A 265 10.87 -1.65 11.58
C ASP A 265 11.38 -2.07 10.18
N LEU A 266 10.91 -3.21 9.65
CA LEU A 266 11.34 -3.78 8.38
C LEU A 266 12.87 -3.89 8.29
N ARG A 267 13.51 -4.37 9.36
CA ARG A 267 14.97 -4.51 9.46
C ARG A 267 15.47 -5.67 8.61
N THR A 268 16.60 -5.47 7.95
CA THR A 268 17.34 -6.56 7.30
C THR A 268 18.20 -7.30 8.34
N PRO A 269 18.58 -8.57 8.10
CA PRO A 269 18.27 -9.38 6.92
C PRO A 269 16.77 -9.72 6.81
N LEU A 270 16.25 -9.72 5.57
CA LEU A 270 14.91 -10.20 5.24
C LEU A 270 15.00 -11.41 4.32
N GLU A 271 14.16 -12.41 4.60
CA GLU A 271 13.94 -13.56 3.73
C GLU A 271 12.43 -13.77 3.60
N TRP A 272 11.94 -13.94 2.38
CA TRP A 272 10.52 -14.12 2.10
C TRP A 272 10.32 -14.93 0.83
N LYS A 273 9.06 -15.33 0.59
CA LYS A 273 8.68 -16.12 -0.57
C LYS A 273 7.51 -15.50 -1.31
N VAL A 274 7.57 -15.42 -2.64
CA VAL A 274 6.45 -15.03 -3.51
C VAL A 274 6.42 -15.97 -4.71
N TYR A 275 5.24 -16.48 -5.06
CA TYR A 275 5.02 -17.43 -6.17
C TYR A 275 5.88 -18.70 -6.17
N GLY A 276 6.39 -19.14 -5.02
CA GLY A 276 7.30 -20.28 -4.98
C GLY A 276 8.79 -19.91 -4.89
N GLU A 277 9.14 -18.67 -5.21
CA GLU A 277 10.52 -18.18 -5.26
C GLU A 277 10.95 -17.54 -3.94
N THR A 278 12.16 -17.85 -3.49
CA THR A 278 12.73 -17.30 -2.24
C THR A 278 13.63 -16.12 -2.54
N TYR A 279 13.39 -15.01 -1.85
CA TYR A 279 14.15 -13.78 -1.95
C TYR A 279 14.86 -13.47 -0.65
N LYS A 280 16.04 -12.86 -0.73
CA LYS A 280 16.83 -12.46 0.42
C LYS A 280 17.44 -11.08 0.20
N VAL A 281 17.36 -10.23 1.22
CA VAL A 281 18.13 -8.98 1.30
C VAL A 281 18.90 -9.00 2.62
N PRO A 282 20.25 -8.94 2.59
CA PRO A 282 21.08 -8.99 3.78
C PRO A 282 20.94 -7.75 4.68
#